data_AF-A0A357WU01-F1
#
_entry.id   AF-A0A357WU01-F1
#
_cell.length_a   1.000
_cell.length_b   1.000
_cell.length_c   1.000
_cell.angle_alpha   90.00
_cell.angle_beta   90.00
_cell.angle_gamma   90.00
#
_symmetry.space_group_name_H-M   'P 1'
#
loop_
_entity.id
_entity.type
_entity.pdbx_description
1 polymer ?
#
loop_
_entity_poly.entity_id
_entity_poly.type
_entity_poly.pdbx_seq_one_letter_code
_entity_poly.pdbx_strand_id
1 'polypeptide(L)' 'MGKHAILSASSANRWLHCPPSARLCESYDDKGSDYAAEGTDAHAL' A
#
# COMPACT_ATOMS: atom_id res chain seq x y z
N MET A 1 -14.71 10.57 5.28
CA MET A 1 -13.68 9.92 4.46
C MET A 1 -12.57 10.93 4.20
N GLY A 2 -11.73 11.16 5.21
CA GLY A 2 -10.86 12.34 5.25
C GLY A 2 -9.51 12.11 4.60
N LYS A 3 -9.15 12.96 3.63
CA LYS A 3 -7.82 13.48 3.21
C LYS A 3 -6.57 12.56 3.13
N HIS A 4 -6.66 11.27 3.41
CA HIS A 4 -5.57 10.32 3.28
C HIS A 4 -5.67 9.54 1.97
N ALA A 5 -4.52 9.15 1.42
CA ALA A 5 -4.45 8.34 0.22
C ALA A 5 -5.09 6.96 0.46
N ILE A 6 -5.74 6.40 -0.57
CA ILE A 6 -6.41 5.08 -0.50
C ILE A 6 -5.42 3.96 -0.21
N LEU A 7 -4.20 4.09 -0.75
CA LEU A 7 -3.10 3.16 -0.52
C LEU A 7 -1.91 3.89 0.09
N SER A 8 -1.02 3.14 0.74
CA SER A 8 0.25 3.66 1.26
C SER A 8 1.13 4.27 0.15
N ALA A 9 2.10 5.11 0.54
CA ALA A 9 3.00 5.78 -0.40
C ALA A 9 3.81 4.80 -1.27
N SER A 10 4.20 3.63 -0.75
CA SER A 10 4.90 2.59 -1.52
C SER A 10 4.04 2.00 -2.66
N SER A 11 2.73 2.22 -2.63
CA SER A 11 1.80 1.80 -3.69
C SER A 11 1.66 2.81 -4.83
N ALA A 12 2.46 3.89 -4.86
CA ALA A 12 2.44 4.91 -5.92
C ALA A 12 2.57 4.34 -7.34
N ASN A 13 3.31 3.24 -7.51
CA ASN A 13 3.44 2.56 -8.80
C ASN A 13 2.09 2.14 -9.41
N ARG A 14 1.12 1.75 -8.56
CA ARG A 14 -0.22 1.36 -9.00
C ARG A 14 -1.03 2.58 -9.46
N TRP A 15 -0.86 3.73 -8.79
CA TRP A 15 -1.49 4.98 -9.21
C TRP A 15 -1.01 5.45 -10.58
N LEU A 16 0.25 5.20 -10.93
CA LEU A 16 0.82 5.59 -12.22
C LEU A 16 0.38 4.65 -13.36
N HIS A 17 0.38 3.35 -13.12
CA HIS A 17 0.20 2.35 -14.19
C HIS A 17 -1.19 1.72 -14.24
N CYS A 18 -1.92 1.67 -13.12
CA CYS A 18 -3.26 1.09 -13.06
C CYS A 18 -4.13 1.77 -11.98
N PRO A 19 -4.55 3.03 -12.19
CA PRO A 19 -5.39 3.77 -11.24
C PRO A 19 -6.62 3.01 -10.72
N PRO A 20 -7.40 2.26 -11.55
CA PRO A 20 -8.58 1.55 -11.03
C PRO A 20 -8.20 0.42 -10.06
N SER A 21 -7.00 -0.17 -10.16
CA SER A 21 -6.56 -1.20 -9.20
C SER A 21 -6.43 -0.67 -7.77
N ALA A 22 -6.19 0.63 -7.59
CA ALA A 22 -6.09 1.23 -6.26
C ALA A 22 -7.43 1.20 -5.51
N ARG A 23 -8.54 1.44 -6.22
CA ARG A 23 -9.90 1.37 -5.65
C ARG A 23 -10.35 -0.07 -5.44
N LEU A 24 -9.95 -0.97 -6.35
CA LEU A 24 -10.22 -2.40 -6.19
C LEU A 24 -9.60 -2.97 -4.90
N CYS A 25 -8.45 -2.46 -4.47
CA CYS A 25 -7.81 -2.90 -3.22
C CYS A 25 -8.66 -2.59 -1.97
N GLU A 26 -9.59 -1.64 -2.01
CA GLU A 26 -10.45 -1.32 -0.85
C GLU A 26 -11.39 -2.48 -0.47
N SER A 27 -11.66 -3.41 -1.39
CA SER A 27 -12.46 -4.60 -1.11
C SER A 27 -11.65 -5.79 -0.56
N TYR A 28 -10.33 -5.64 -0.43
CA TYR A 28 -9.45 -6.70 0.06
C TYR A 28 -8.78 -6.27 1.36
N ASP A 29 -8.52 -7.23 2.24
CA ASP A 29 -7.73 -6.98 3.44
C ASP A 29 -6.29 -6.59 3.08
N ASP A 30 -5.76 -5.61 3.80
CA ASP A 30 -4.34 -5.26 3.73
C ASP A 30 -3.51 -6.34 4.44
N LYS A 31 -3.02 -7.30 3.65
CA LYS A 31 -2.13 -8.37 4.13
C LYS A 31 -0.69 -8.04 3.79
N GLY A 32 0.14 -7.94 4.83
CA GLY A 32 1.59 -7.87 4.69
C GLY A 32 2.22 -9.17 4.17
N SER A 33 3.50 -9.08 3.83
CA SER A 33 4.37 -10.21 3.50
C SER A 33 5.60 -10.19 4.39
N ASP A 34 6.36 -11.29 4.41
CA ASP A 34 7.63 -11.35 5.14
C ASP A 34 8.59 -10.24 4.69
N TYR A 35 8.64 -9.94 3.39
CA TYR A 35 9.43 -8.82 2.84
C TYR A 35 8.97 -7.45 3.36
N ALA A 36 7.66 -7.26 3.56
CA ALA A 36 7.13 -6.02 4.13
C ALA A 36 7.45 -5.90 5.62
N ALA A 37 7.50 -7.03 6.35
CA ALA A 37 7.93 -7.09 7.74
C ALA A 37 9.43 -6.77 7.87
N GLU A 38 10.29 -7.42 7.07
CA GLU A 38 11.73 -7.12 7.01
C GLU A 38 12.00 -5.62 6.72
N GLY A 39 11.24 -5.05 5.77
CA GLY A 39 11.33 -3.62 5.48
C GLY A 39 10.88 -2.72 6.64
N THR A 40 9.96 -3.18 7.47
CA THR A 40 9.52 -2.46 8.68
C THR A 40 10.61 -2.49 9.75
N ASP A 41 11.20 -3.66 9.99
CA ASP A 41 12.30 -3.84 10.95
C ASP A 41 13.53 -3.00 10.57
N ALA A 42 13.86 -2.95 9.27
CA ALA A 42 14.96 -2.13 8.77
C ALA A 42 14.75 -0.61 9.01
N HIS A 43 13.51 -0.12 8.95
CA HIS A 43 13.20 1.29 9.23
C HIS A 43 13.17 1.63 10.73
N ALA A 44 13.15 0.63 11.61
CA ALA A 44 13.07 0.81 13.06
C ALA A 44 14.44 0.97 13.76
N LEU A 45 15.55 0.79 13.04
CA LEU A 45 16.93 0.91 13.50
C LEU A 45 17.48 2.34 13.31
#